data_AF-A0A8K0NU41-F1
#
_entry.id   AF-A0A8K0NU41-F1
#
_cell.length_a   1.000
_cell.length_b   1.000
_cell.length_c   1.000
_cell.angle_alpha   90.00
_cell.angle_beta   90.00
_cell.angle_gamma   90.00
#
_symmetry.space_group_name_H-M   'P 1'
#
loop_
_entity.id
_entity.type
_entity.pdbx_description
1 polymer ?
#
loop_
_entity_poly.entity_id
_entity_poly.type
_entity_poly.pdbx_seq_one_letter_code
_entity_poly.pdbx_strand_id
1 'polypeptide(L)'
;MLQDPSEKTDSTEQRYANTYRLESKNPFNKDKVMNIIKEVLESELSEVQKYDDEECRKLGHKISQEIRSRVRLLDFDRDIGYCLEPTSKT
;
A
#
# COMPACT_ATOMS: atom_id res chain seq x y z
N MET A 1 40.56 -1.29 -51.15
CA MET A 1 40.57 0.13 -50.79
C MET A 1 39.12 0.57 -50.66
N LEU A 2 38.69 0.89 -49.43
CA LEU A 2 37.54 1.69 -49.00
C LEU A 2 36.12 1.25 -49.42
N GLN A 3 35.06 1.31 -48.61
CA GLN A 3 34.74 1.36 -47.18
C GLN A 3 33.19 1.38 -47.15
N ASP A 4 32.51 0.67 -46.24
CA ASP A 4 31.09 0.93 -45.95
C ASP A 4 30.93 2.29 -45.23
N PRO A 5 29.74 2.92 -45.27
CA PRO A 5 28.96 2.92 -44.02
C PRO A 5 27.43 2.81 -44.19
N SER A 6 26.86 1.88 -43.41
CA SER A 6 25.68 2.03 -42.53
C SER A 6 24.79 3.27 -42.70
N GLU A 7 23.46 3.06 -42.82
CA GLU A 7 22.53 3.65 -41.84
C GLU A 7 21.19 2.89 -41.76
N LYS A 8 20.80 2.62 -40.51
CA LYS A 8 19.74 1.73 -40.05
C LYS A 8 18.38 2.40 -40.18
N THR A 9 17.41 1.72 -40.77
CA THR A 9 15.99 2.02 -40.53
C THR A 9 15.55 1.29 -39.26
N ASP A 10 15.84 1.87 -38.10
CA ASP A 10 15.19 1.45 -36.85
C ASP A 10 13.75 1.99 -36.89
N SER A 11 12.84 1.20 -37.45
CA SER A 11 11.42 1.45 -37.37
C SER A 11 11.02 1.31 -35.90
N THR A 12 11.08 2.41 -35.16
CA THR A 12 10.54 2.54 -33.81
C THR A 12 9.01 2.52 -33.88
N GLU A 13 8.47 1.35 -34.22
CA GLU A 13 7.13 0.99 -33.79
C GLU A 13 7.20 0.88 -32.26
N GLN A 14 6.92 2.00 -31.59
CA GLN A 14 6.57 2.01 -30.17
C GLN A 14 5.32 1.15 -30.02
N ARG A 15 5.54 -0.16 -29.88
CA ARG A 15 4.51 -1.14 -29.61
C ARG A 15 3.86 -0.74 -28.30
N TYR A 16 2.67 -0.16 -28.38
CA TYR A 16 1.88 0.23 -27.22
C TYR A 16 1.51 -1.04 -26.46
N ALA A 17 2.34 -1.42 -25.49
CA ALA A 17 2.04 -2.50 -24.57
C ALA A 17 1.20 -1.93 -23.43
N ASN A 18 0.03 -2.51 -23.18
CA ASN A 18 -0.79 -2.15 -22.04
C ASN A 18 0.04 -2.31 -20.76
N THR A 19 0.20 -1.22 -20.00
CA THR A 19 0.93 -1.20 -18.72
C THR A 19 0.11 -1.77 -17.56
N TYR A 20 -1.05 -2.38 -17.86
CA TYR A 20 -1.93 -2.97 -16.88
C TYR A 20 -1.24 -4.17 -16.21
N ARG A 21 -1.07 -4.09 -14.89
CA ARG A 21 -0.51 -5.17 -14.07
C ARG A 21 -1.64 -5.86 -13.33
N LEU A 22 -1.68 -7.19 -13.44
CA LEU A 22 -2.62 -8.01 -12.66
C LEU A 22 -2.24 -8.02 -11.17
N GLU A 23 -0.94 -8.10 -10.91
CA GLU A 23 -0.38 -8.11 -9.56
C GLU A 23 -0.06 -6.69 -9.08
N SER A 24 -0.42 -6.41 -7.83
CA SER A 24 -0.03 -5.20 -7.12
C SER A 24 1.48 -5.16 -6.90
N LYS A 25 2.08 -3.95 -7.00
CA LYS A 25 3.52 -3.78 -6.71
C LYS A 25 3.77 -3.66 -5.22
N ASN A 26 2.82 -3.06 -4.50
CA ASN A 26 2.86 -2.86 -3.05
C ASN A 26 1.57 -3.37 -2.42
N PRO A 27 1.39 -4.70 -2.32
CA PRO A 27 0.19 -5.28 -1.73
C PRO A 27 0.08 -4.93 -0.24
N PHE A 28 -1.14 -4.98 0.27
CA PHE A 28 -1.38 -4.71 1.68
C PHE A 28 -0.59 -5.68 2.57
N ASN A 29 0.29 -5.14 3.40
CA ASN A 29 1.09 -5.94 4.34
C ASN A 29 0.52 -5.79 5.75
N LYS A 30 -0.16 -6.85 6.21
CA LYS A 30 -0.78 -6.90 7.54
C LYS A 30 0.24 -6.66 8.66
N ASP A 31 1.41 -7.27 8.60
CA ASP A 31 2.40 -7.19 9.68
C ASP A 31 2.93 -5.77 9.85
N LYS A 32 3.20 -5.07 8.73
CA LYS A 32 3.60 -3.65 8.75
C LYS A 32 2.52 -2.78 9.40
N VAL A 33 1.26 -2.99 9.05
CA VAL A 33 0.13 -2.22 9.61
C VAL A 33 -0.06 -2.55 11.09
N MET A 34 0.06 -3.83 11.48
CA MET A 34 -0.06 -4.24 12.88
C MET A 34 1.05 -3.64 13.76
N ASN A 35 2.27 -3.50 13.24
CA ASN A 35 3.36 -2.83 13.96
C ASN A 35 3.05 -1.35 14.19
N ILE A 36 2.53 -0.65 13.16
CA ILE A 36 2.10 0.75 13.30
C ILE A 36 1.00 0.89 14.35
N ILE A 37 0.01 -0.02 14.34
CA ILE A 37 -1.09 0.00 15.32
C ILE A 37 -0.54 -0.16 16.73
N LYS A 38 0.38 -1.11 16.95
CA LYS A 38 1.02 -1.31 18.25
C LYS A 38 1.78 -0.07 18.71
N GLU A 39 2.62 0.50 17.84
CA GLU A 39 3.39 1.70 18.16
C GLU A 39 2.50 2.88 18.55
N VAL A 40 1.43 3.14 17.78
CA VAL A 40 0.49 4.23 18.07
C VAL A 40 -0.27 3.99 19.37
N LEU A 41 -0.71 2.74 19.61
CA LEU A 41 -1.40 2.39 20.85
C LEU A 41 -0.48 2.54 22.05
N GLU A 42 0.75 2.05 21.97
CA GLU A 42 1.68 2.08 23.09
C GLU A 42 2.10 3.51 23.43
N SER A 43 2.32 4.36 22.42
CA SER A 43 2.59 5.78 22.67
C SER A 43 1.40 6.49 23.34
N GLU A 44 0.21 6.39 22.77
CA GLU A 44 -0.96 7.16 23.23
C GLU A 44 -1.51 6.63 24.57
N LEU A 45 -1.47 5.32 24.80
CA LEU A 45 -1.94 4.73 26.07
C LEU A 45 -0.94 4.91 27.20
N SER A 46 0.36 5.01 26.91
CA SER A 46 1.37 5.28 27.96
C SER A 46 1.19 6.66 28.63
N GLU A 47 0.59 7.61 27.92
CA GLU A 47 0.30 8.96 28.42
C GLU A 47 -0.93 9.00 29.34
N VAL A 48 -1.83 8.01 29.24
CA VAL A 48 -3.07 7.96 30.00
C VAL A 48 -2.86 7.29 31.36
N GLN A 49 -2.81 8.07 32.43
CA GLN A 49 -2.63 7.55 33.80
C GLN A 49 -3.93 7.08 34.46
N LYS A 50 -5.10 7.56 34.00
CA LYS A 50 -6.41 7.21 34.55
C LYS A 50 -7.44 7.10 33.44
N TYR A 51 -8.36 6.16 33.60
CA TYR A 51 -9.45 5.95 32.67
C TYR A 51 -10.57 6.97 32.89
N ASP A 52 -10.98 7.67 31.83
CA ASP A 52 -12.11 8.60 31.80
C ASP A 52 -12.91 8.38 30.50
N ASP A 53 -14.23 8.20 30.59
CA ASP A 53 -15.05 7.79 29.45
C ASP A 53 -15.07 8.83 28.32
N GLU A 54 -15.12 10.13 28.65
CA GLU A 54 -15.16 11.20 27.66
C GLU A 54 -13.80 11.40 27.00
N GLU A 55 -12.72 11.29 27.77
CA GLU A 55 -11.35 11.33 27.28
C GLU A 55 -11.04 10.11 26.40
N CYS A 56 -11.46 8.90 26.79
CA CYS A 56 -11.28 7.68 26.00
C CYS A 56 -11.99 7.75 24.65
N ARG A 57 -13.17 8.37 24.54
CA ARG A 57 -13.84 8.57 23.25
C ARG A 57 -13.05 9.49 22.32
N LYS A 58 -12.50 10.59 22.86
CA LYS A 58 -11.66 11.52 22.09
C LYS A 58 -10.34 10.86 21.68
N LEU A 59 -9.71 10.13 22.61
CA LEU A 59 -8.48 9.39 22.38
C LEU A 59 -8.68 8.33 21.30
N GLY A 60 -9.75 7.53 21.37
CA GLY A 60 -10.07 6.53 20.35
C GLY A 60 -10.27 7.16 18.97
N HIS A 61 -10.93 8.32 18.90
CA HIS A 61 -11.03 9.07 17.65
C HIS A 61 -9.67 9.51 17.13
N LYS A 62 -8.82 10.10 17.99
CA LYS A 62 -7.47 10.54 17.66
C LYS A 62 -6.59 9.38 17.16
N ILE A 63 -6.54 8.27 17.90
CA ILE A 63 -5.81 7.05 17.55
C ILE A 63 -6.27 6.53 16.18
N SER A 64 -7.59 6.49 15.93
CA SER A 64 -8.13 6.03 14.64
C SER A 64 -7.71 6.92 13.47
N GLN A 65 -7.60 8.23 13.68
CA GLN A 65 -7.15 9.16 12.65
C GLN A 65 -5.66 9.00 12.39
N GLU A 66 -4.86 8.87 13.45
CA GLU A 66 -3.41 8.69 13.36
C GLU A 66 -3.04 7.39 12.63
N ILE A 67 -3.68 6.27 12.99
CA ILE A 67 -3.47 4.98 12.30
C ILE A 67 -3.83 5.13 10.81
N ARG A 68 -4.98 5.72 10.49
CA ARG A 68 -5.39 5.93 9.09
C ARG A 68 -4.39 6.80 8.32
N SER A 69 -3.87 7.85 8.95
CA SER A 69 -2.87 8.73 8.37
C SER A 69 -1.58 7.96 8.05
N ARG A 70 -1.04 7.22 9.02
CA ARG A 70 0.18 6.42 8.84
C ARG A 70 0.02 5.29 7.82
N VAL A 71 -1.12 4.59 7.83
CA VAL A 71 -1.40 3.53 6.85
C VAL A 71 -1.54 4.11 5.44
N ARG A 72 -2.11 5.32 5.31
CA ARG A 72 -2.21 5.99 4.02
C ARG A 72 -0.84 6.37 3.45
N LEU A 73 0.11 6.76 4.29
CA LEU A 73 1.50 7.06 3.88
C LEU A 73 2.28 5.84 3.37
N LEU A 74 1.83 4.62 3.68
CA LEU A 74 2.44 3.41 3.14
C LEU A 74 2.07 3.13 1.68
N ASP A 75 1.14 3.91 1.10
CA ASP A 75 0.72 3.87 -0.30
C ASP A 75 0.55 2.44 -0.82
N PHE A 76 -0.22 1.64 -0.08
CA PHE A 76 -0.61 0.31 -0.54
C PHE A 76 -1.44 0.42 -1.80
N ASP A 77 -1.06 -0.36 -2.81
CA ASP A 77 -1.81 -0.46 -4.04
C ASP A 77 -3.17 -1.12 -3.76
N ARG A 78 -4.20 -0.67 -4.46
CA ARG A 78 -5.52 -1.30 -4.41
C ARG A 78 -5.44 -2.64 -5.13
N ASP A 79 -5.33 -3.73 -4.38
CA ASP A 79 -5.38 -5.07 -4.96
C ASP A 79 -6.76 -5.34 -5.59
N ILE A 80 -6.78 -5.50 -6.92
CA ILE A 80 -7.98 -5.89 -7.70
C ILE A 80 -8.19 -7.43 -7.64
N GLY A 81 -7.16 -8.19 -7.27
CA GLY A 81 -7.12 -9.66 -7.33
C GLY A 81 -7.91 -10.40 -6.24
N TYR A 82 -8.22 -9.79 -5.10
CA TYR A 82 -8.95 -10.48 -4.00
C TYR A 82 -10.42 -10.79 -4.31
N CYS A 83 -10.93 -10.41 -5.48
CA CYS A 83 -12.31 -10.68 -5.91
C CYS A 83 -12.48 -11.99 -6.71
N LEU A 84 -11.42 -12.77 -6.96
CA LEU A 84 -11.48 -13.99 -7.78
C LEU A 84 -10.95 -15.25 -7.05
N GLU A 85 -11.26 -15.41 -5.77
CA GLU A 85 -11.24 -16.74 -5.16
C GLU A 85 -12.66 -17.31 -5.26
N PRO A 86 -13.00 -18.17 -6.25
CA PRO A 86 -14.21 -18.96 -6.14
C PRO A 86 -14.01 -19.82 -4.90
N THR A 87 -14.85 -19.61 -3.89
CA THR A 87 -14.95 -20.50 -2.74
C THR A 87 -15.42 -21.87 -3.24
N SER A 88 -14.50 -22.70 -3.73
CA SER A 88 -14.74 -24.12 -3.96
C SER A 88 -14.79 -24.78 -2.59
N LYS A 89 -15.94 -24.65 -1.93
CA LYS A 89 -16.43 -25.65 -0.99
C LYS A 89 -16.71 -26.90 -1.79
N THR A 90 -15.99 -27.99 -1.53
CA THR A 90 -16.50 -29.36 -1.34
C THR A 90 -15.35 -30.23 -0.86
#